data_AF-A0A8C6PYP1-F1
#
_entry.id   AF-A0A8C6PYP1-F1
#
_cell.length_a   1.000
_cell.length_b   1.000
_cell.length_c   1.000
_cell.angle_alpha   90.00
_cell.angle_beta   90.00
_cell.angle_gamma   90.00
#
_symmetry.space_group_name_H-M   'P 1'
#
loop_
_entity.id
_entity.type
_entity.pdbx_description
1 polymer ?
#
loop_
_entity_poly.entity_id
_entity_poly.type
_entity_poly.pdbx_seq_one_letter_code
_entity_poly.pdbx_strand_id
1 'polypeptide(L)'
;MFITGYVCAFLYVSAVQPSLFQAVSAMNSGPWILVEDLSSVYSDVDVERAALKHAHKKRKLVDGREKTMSSDDEEGLGKSRGRHIFVNKAEMPSWAETLESFRTARESWDLLYSHDGLETEFKKICAAWKTESWLWFRIFLTDMIIYQGQYRKALSSLHQMAAVHQPQPGQQSPSGQASLEHHRALIQQASCHYALGEYRMACEKLLDVVGGLVPPSQDLNRSHEDQGRTKTRPRRGNDLRLLPCTSRAVLPFCLQLMLALFKLRAFTDSRDDLSLGHVVVLLQFDWPQGEMLFLKAVEKICQQGSFQYENFFNYVTNIDMLEEFAYLRTPEGGRIQLELLPNQGMLIKHHTVTRGITKGVKEDFRLAMERQVSRCGENLFSVLHRFCVNEKIIIIQSLP
;
A
#
# COMPACT_ATOMS: atom_id res chain seq x y z
N MET A 1 3.32 -36.11 -8.91
CA MET A 1 3.71 -35.14 -7.87
C MET A 1 4.59 -34.04 -8.44
N PHE A 2 5.85 -34.31 -8.83
CA PHE A 2 6.69 -33.30 -9.48
C PHE A 2 6.02 -32.68 -10.73
N ILE A 3 5.61 -33.52 -11.69
CA ILE A 3 4.90 -33.06 -12.90
C ILE A 3 3.62 -32.30 -12.54
N THR A 4 2.85 -32.80 -11.58
CA THR A 4 1.62 -32.17 -11.09
C THR A 4 1.88 -30.77 -10.54
N GLY A 5 2.90 -30.61 -9.67
CA GLY A 5 3.28 -29.32 -9.10
C GLY A 5 3.71 -28.31 -10.16
N TYR A 6 4.49 -28.74 -11.16
CA TYR A 6 4.87 -27.89 -12.30
C TYR A 6 3.70 -27.49 -13.16
N VAL A 7 2.78 -28.41 -13.47
CA VAL A 7 1.57 -28.12 -14.24
C VAL A 7 0.71 -27.11 -13.50
N CYS A 8 0.49 -27.30 -12.19
CA CYS A 8 -0.27 -26.35 -11.38
C CYS A 8 0.42 -24.99 -11.26
N ALA A 9 1.75 -24.93 -11.09
CA ALA A 9 2.50 -23.68 -11.10
C ALA A 9 2.36 -22.96 -12.45
N PHE A 10 2.47 -23.69 -13.55
CA PHE A 10 2.28 -23.16 -14.90
C PHE A 10 0.87 -22.60 -15.10
N LEU A 11 -0.17 -23.33 -14.68
CA LEU A 11 -1.57 -22.87 -14.78
C LEU A 11 -1.81 -21.61 -13.94
N TYR A 12 -1.27 -21.56 -12.73
CA TYR A 12 -1.33 -20.36 -11.90
C TYR A 12 -0.68 -19.16 -12.60
N VAL A 13 0.56 -19.30 -13.09
CA VAL A 13 1.28 -18.20 -13.75
C VAL A 13 0.63 -17.81 -15.08
N SER A 14 0.03 -18.76 -15.80
CA SER A 14 -0.73 -18.47 -17.01
C SER A 14 -1.94 -17.58 -16.74
N ALA A 15 -2.55 -17.70 -15.55
CA ALA A 15 -3.65 -16.85 -15.13
C ALA A 15 -3.17 -15.48 -14.60
N VAL A 16 -2.09 -15.43 -13.81
CA VAL A 16 -1.60 -14.18 -13.21
C VAL A 16 -0.68 -13.36 -14.12
N GLN A 17 -0.04 -13.98 -15.10
CA GLN A 17 0.85 -13.32 -16.07
C GLN A 17 0.58 -13.88 -17.49
N PRO A 18 -0.61 -13.61 -18.07
CA PRO A 18 -1.00 -14.17 -19.36
C PRO A 18 -0.09 -13.74 -20.51
N SER A 19 0.55 -12.57 -20.41
CA SER A 19 1.48 -12.03 -21.41
C SER A 19 2.69 -12.93 -21.70
N LEU A 20 3.06 -13.82 -20.79
CA LEU A 20 4.18 -14.75 -21.00
C LEU A 20 3.83 -15.93 -21.91
N PHE A 21 2.54 -16.21 -22.14
CA PHE A 21 2.09 -17.43 -22.80
C PHE A 21 1.18 -17.19 -24.01
N GLN A 22 0.50 -16.04 -24.07
CA GLN A 22 -0.42 -15.72 -25.16
C GLN A 22 0.20 -14.75 -26.16
N ALA A 23 0.03 -15.01 -27.46
CA ALA A 23 0.39 -14.08 -28.52
C ALA A 23 -0.52 -12.82 -28.49
N VAL A 24 -0.05 -11.75 -29.12
CA VAL A 24 -0.51 -10.34 -29.18
C VAL A 24 -2.05 -10.12 -29.32
N SER A 25 -2.84 -11.15 -29.60
CA SER A 25 -4.29 -11.05 -29.85
C SER A 25 -5.18 -11.21 -28.61
N ALA A 26 -4.65 -11.66 -27.47
CA ALA A 26 -5.41 -11.88 -26.22
C ALA A 26 -5.06 -10.89 -25.09
N MET A 27 -4.39 -9.78 -25.43
CA MET A 27 -3.75 -8.80 -24.53
C MET A 27 -4.69 -7.94 -23.68
N ASN A 28 -6.00 -8.20 -23.64
CA ASN A 28 -6.94 -7.36 -22.89
C ASN A 28 -6.89 -7.61 -21.37
N SER A 29 -6.28 -8.70 -20.91
CA SER A 29 -6.06 -8.96 -19.48
C SER A 29 -4.62 -8.64 -19.08
N GLY A 30 -4.44 -7.55 -18.32
CA GLY A 30 -3.16 -7.21 -17.70
C GLY A 30 -2.71 -8.21 -16.61
N PRO A 31 -1.47 -8.12 -16.13
CA PRO A 31 -0.97 -9.03 -15.12
C PRO A 31 -1.65 -8.83 -13.76
N TRP A 32 -1.58 -9.83 -12.88
CA TRP A 32 -2.09 -9.80 -11.52
C TRP A 32 -0.92 -9.74 -10.53
N ILE A 33 -1.14 -9.03 -9.43
CA ILE A 33 -0.13 -8.73 -8.42
C ILE A 33 -0.57 -9.35 -7.10
N LEU A 34 0.27 -10.22 -6.53
CA LEU A 34 0.07 -10.75 -5.19
C LEU A 34 0.64 -9.76 -4.17
N VAL A 35 -0.23 -9.18 -3.33
CA VAL A 35 0.10 -8.11 -2.37
C VAL A 35 -0.58 -8.33 -1.01
N GLU A 36 -0.15 -7.58 0.00
CA GLU A 36 -0.79 -7.55 1.32
C GLU A 36 -2.25 -7.10 1.24
N ASP A 37 -3.14 -7.72 2.02
CA ASP A 37 -4.52 -7.27 2.11
C ASP A 37 -4.65 -6.07 3.06
N LEU A 38 -5.10 -4.94 2.51
CA LEU A 38 -5.25 -3.67 3.24
C LEU A 38 -6.69 -3.40 3.69
N SER A 39 -7.56 -4.42 3.73
CA SER A 39 -8.97 -4.27 4.11
C SER A 39 -9.17 -3.69 5.52
N SER A 40 -8.19 -3.84 6.41
CA SER A 40 -8.21 -3.28 7.76
C SER A 40 -7.55 -1.92 7.90
N VAL A 41 -7.12 -1.25 6.82
CA VAL A 41 -6.37 0.02 6.91
C VAL A 41 -7.16 1.13 7.63
N TYR A 42 -8.49 1.14 7.50
CA TYR A 42 -9.38 2.09 8.19
C TYR A 42 -9.79 1.64 9.61
N SER A 43 -9.36 0.44 10.04
CA SER A 43 -9.67 -0.07 11.38
C SER A 43 -8.89 0.67 12.48
N ASP A 44 -9.32 0.47 13.73
CA ASP A 44 -8.74 1.16 14.89
C ASP A 44 -7.22 0.91 15.05
N VAL A 45 -6.46 2.01 15.23
CA VAL A 45 -5.01 2.01 15.46
C VAL A 45 -4.64 1.20 16.72
N ASP A 46 -5.50 1.17 17.73
CA ASP A 46 -5.23 0.45 18.98
C ASP A 46 -5.20 -1.08 18.82
N VAL A 47 -5.92 -1.60 17.82
CA VAL A 47 -5.89 -3.03 17.46
C VAL A 47 -4.57 -3.39 16.76
N GLU A 48 -4.04 -2.49 15.92
CA GLU A 48 -2.76 -2.66 15.22
C GLU A 48 -1.55 -2.52 16.16
N ARG A 49 -1.56 -1.57 17.11
CA ARG A 49 -0.49 -1.46 18.13
C ARG A 49 -0.43 -2.68 19.02
N ALA A 50 -1.57 -3.28 19.39
CA ALA A 50 -1.59 -4.53 20.14
C ALA A 50 -1.00 -5.69 19.33
N ALA A 51 -1.25 -5.76 18.02
CA ALA A 51 -0.68 -6.77 17.12
C ALA A 51 0.85 -6.61 16.97
N LEU A 52 1.34 -5.39 16.77
CA LEU A 52 2.77 -5.06 16.74
C LEU A 52 3.42 -5.37 18.10
N LYS A 53 2.78 -5.00 19.22
CA LYS A 53 3.26 -5.33 20.57
C LYS A 53 3.26 -6.83 20.83
N HIS A 54 2.31 -7.61 20.32
CA HIS A 54 2.32 -9.08 20.46
C HIS A 54 3.37 -9.77 19.57
N ALA A 55 3.66 -9.23 18.38
CA ALA A 55 4.81 -9.62 17.58
C ALA A 55 6.13 -9.31 18.30
N HIS A 56 6.24 -8.13 18.95
CA HIS A 56 7.40 -7.75 19.77
C HIS A 56 7.46 -8.46 21.14
N LYS A 57 6.33 -8.86 21.74
CA LYS A 57 6.28 -9.57 23.03
C LYS A 57 6.60 -11.05 22.87
N LYS A 58 6.25 -11.67 21.73
CA LYS A 58 6.81 -12.97 21.35
C LYS A 58 8.34 -12.91 21.20
N ARG A 59 8.91 -11.76 20.81
CA ARG A 59 10.37 -11.51 20.81
C ARG A 59 11.00 -11.26 22.19
N LYS A 60 10.22 -10.99 23.25
CA LYS A 60 10.75 -10.57 24.56
C LYS A 60 10.66 -11.62 25.68
N LEU A 61 10.08 -12.79 25.44
CA LEU A 61 9.97 -13.86 26.44
C LEU A 61 11.12 -14.87 26.44
N VAL A 62 12.16 -14.61 25.65
CA VAL A 62 13.42 -15.33 25.70
C VAL A 62 14.51 -14.29 25.77
N ASP A 63 14.84 -13.81 26.96
CA ASP A 63 16.10 -13.10 27.15
C ASP A 63 16.87 -13.62 28.35
N GLY A 64 18.15 -13.78 28.08
CA GLY A 64 19.16 -14.45 28.86
C GLY A 64 20.35 -14.78 27.97
N ARG A 65 20.82 -13.80 27.16
CA ARG A 65 22.23 -13.52 26.78
C ARG A 65 22.33 -12.94 25.36
N GLU A 66 22.80 -11.69 25.29
CA GLU A 66 23.03 -10.90 24.08
C GLU A 66 23.79 -11.66 22.98
N LYS A 67 23.10 -11.89 21.86
CA LYS A 67 23.64 -11.89 20.49
C LYS A 67 22.56 -11.36 19.56
N THR A 68 22.94 -10.43 18.67
CA THR A 68 22.09 -9.91 17.59
C THR A 68 21.74 -11.05 16.63
N MET A 69 20.59 -11.70 16.82
CA MET A 69 20.07 -12.72 15.91
C MET A 69 18.96 -12.15 15.03
N SER A 70 19.17 -12.31 13.73
CA SER A 70 18.25 -11.97 12.65
C SER A 70 16.99 -12.83 12.75
N SER A 71 15.84 -12.23 12.47
CA SER A 71 14.51 -12.87 12.48
C SER A 71 14.30 -13.93 11.38
N ASP A 72 15.36 -14.35 10.67
CA ASP A 72 15.31 -15.24 9.50
C ASP A 72 15.70 -16.70 9.79
N ASP A 73 16.17 -17.01 11.01
CA ASP A 73 16.74 -18.33 11.34
C ASP A 73 15.73 -19.33 11.95
N GLU A 74 14.42 -19.10 11.81
CA GLU A 74 13.44 -20.15 12.09
C GLU A 74 13.31 -21.09 10.87
N GLU A 75 14.27 -22.02 10.74
CA GLU A 75 14.02 -23.32 10.11
C GLU A 75 13.06 -24.11 11.00
N GLY A 76 11.78 -23.79 10.88
CA GLY A 76 10.72 -24.43 11.64
C GLY A 76 9.62 -24.90 10.70
N LEU A 77 9.58 -26.22 10.46
CA LEU A 77 8.43 -26.99 9.96
C LEU A 77 7.21 -26.86 10.89
N GLY A 78 6.79 -25.64 11.18
CA GLY A 78 5.67 -25.29 12.02
C GLY A 78 4.43 -25.12 11.16
N LYS A 79 3.38 -25.88 11.48
CA LYS A 79 2.02 -25.79 10.92
C LYS A 79 1.46 -24.37 11.07
N SER A 80 1.85 -23.45 10.19
CA SER A 80 1.22 -22.14 10.11
C SER A 80 -0.10 -22.34 9.37
N ARG A 81 -1.19 -21.87 9.97
CA ARG A 81 -2.50 -21.82 9.32
C ARG A 81 -2.32 -20.90 8.11
N GLY A 82 -2.38 -21.45 6.89
CA GLY A 82 -2.00 -20.75 5.66
C GLY A 82 -2.70 -19.39 5.50
N ARG A 83 -1.97 -18.41 4.96
CA ARG A 83 -2.51 -17.10 4.59
C ARG A 83 -3.64 -17.30 3.58
N HIS A 84 -4.71 -16.52 3.65
CA HIS A 84 -5.73 -16.57 2.60
C HIS A 84 -5.33 -15.62 1.48
N ILE A 85 -5.57 -16.01 0.22
CA ILE A 85 -5.44 -15.12 -0.94
C ILE A 85 -6.85 -14.73 -1.37
N PHE A 86 -7.18 -13.44 -1.25
CA PHE A 86 -8.42 -12.86 -1.73
C PHE A 86 -8.31 -12.46 -3.20
N VAL A 87 -9.41 -12.66 -3.94
CA VAL A 87 -9.56 -12.26 -5.34
C VAL A 87 -10.93 -11.61 -5.49
N ASN A 88 -11.01 -10.53 -6.26
CA ASN A 88 -12.29 -10.04 -6.74
C ASN A 88 -12.84 -11.00 -7.81
N LYS A 89 -13.87 -11.77 -7.44
CA LYS A 89 -14.46 -12.81 -8.29
C LYS A 89 -15.12 -12.26 -9.56
N ALA A 90 -15.52 -10.99 -9.56
CA ALA A 90 -16.09 -10.34 -10.74
C ALA A 90 -15.01 -9.99 -11.78
N GLU A 91 -13.79 -9.72 -11.33
CA GLU A 91 -12.68 -9.31 -12.21
C GLU A 91 -11.85 -10.50 -12.70
N MET A 92 -11.88 -11.64 -11.99
CA MET A 92 -11.15 -12.86 -12.37
C MET A 92 -12.11 -14.05 -12.57
N PRO A 93 -12.50 -14.37 -13.82
CA PRO A 93 -13.46 -15.45 -14.09
C PRO A 93 -13.02 -16.83 -13.56
N SER A 94 -11.74 -17.20 -13.73
CA SER A 94 -11.17 -18.48 -13.31
C SER A 94 -10.47 -18.41 -11.94
N TRP A 95 -10.99 -17.59 -11.03
CA TRP A 95 -10.35 -17.36 -9.73
C TRP A 95 -10.20 -18.64 -8.91
N ALA A 96 -11.20 -19.53 -8.95
CA ALA A 96 -11.23 -20.74 -8.14
C ALA A 96 -10.14 -21.72 -8.60
N GLU A 97 -10.04 -21.97 -9.91
CA GLU A 97 -9.02 -22.81 -10.50
C GLU A 97 -7.61 -22.24 -10.30
N THR A 98 -7.47 -20.92 -10.36
CA THR A 98 -6.19 -20.24 -10.16
C THR A 98 -5.68 -20.43 -8.74
N LEU A 99 -6.54 -20.21 -7.73
CA LEU A 99 -6.17 -20.39 -6.34
C LEU A 99 -5.92 -21.86 -5.98
N GLU A 100 -6.67 -22.78 -6.57
CA GLU A 100 -6.44 -24.22 -6.37
C GLU A 100 -5.13 -24.69 -7.02
N SER A 101 -4.82 -24.16 -8.22
CA SER A 101 -3.52 -24.40 -8.88
C SER A 101 -2.36 -23.87 -8.04
N PHE A 102 -2.48 -22.66 -7.47
CA PHE A 102 -1.47 -22.13 -6.55
C PHE A 102 -1.29 -23.04 -5.33
N ARG A 103 -2.39 -23.43 -4.67
CA ARG A 103 -2.37 -24.30 -3.49
C ARG A 103 -1.70 -25.63 -3.79
N THR A 104 -2.10 -26.30 -4.85
CA THR A 104 -1.57 -27.61 -5.26
C THR A 104 -0.07 -27.53 -5.59
N ALA A 105 0.34 -26.48 -6.30
CA ALA A 105 1.75 -26.26 -6.63
C ALA A 105 2.60 -26.03 -5.38
N ARG A 106 2.12 -25.20 -4.43
CA ARG A 106 2.77 -24.96 -3.15
C ARG A 106 2.87 -26.23 -2.31
N GLU A 107 1.79 -27.00 -2.17
CA GLU A 107 1.80 -28.23 -1.39
C GLU A 107 2.72 -29.29 -2.01
N SER A 108 2.79 -29.34 -3.34
CA SER A 108 3.77 -30.18 -4.05
C SER A 108 5.20 -29.73 -3.77
N TRP A 109 5.45 -28.41 -3.73
CA TRP A 109 6.76 -27.85 -3.37
C TRP A 109 7.15 -28.19 -1.94
N ASP A 110 6.28 -27.91 -0.97
CA ASP A 110 6.52 -28.19 0.46
C ASP A 110 6.84 -29.69 0.68
N LEU A 111 6.19 -30.58 -0.08
CA LEU A 111 6.44 -32.02 -0.03
C LEU A 111 7.78 -32.42 -0.65
N LEU A 112 8.17 -31.82 -1.78
CA LEU A 112 9.47 -32.07 -2.41
C LEU A 112 10.64 -31.63 -1.53
N TYR A 113 10.44 -30.61 -0.70
CA TYR A 113 11.42 -30.09 0.27
C TYR A 113 11.27 -30.70 1.68
N SER A 114 10.37 -31.67 1.87
CA SER A 114 10.12 -32.26 3.19
C SER A 114 11.18 -33.27 3.65
N HIS A 115 11.98 -33.80 2.73
CA HIS A 115 13.02 -34.79 2.99
C HIS A 115 14.25 -34.50 2.11
N ASP A 116 15.46 -34.57 2.68
CA ASP A 116 16.72 -34.26 1.99
C ASP A 116 16.93 -35.05 0.69
N GLY A 117 16.50 -36.32 0.65
CA GLY A 117 16.58 -37.16 -0.54
C GLY A 117 15.71 -36.65 -1.69
N LEU A 118 14.47 -36.22 -1.38
CA LEU A 118 13.55 -35.64 -2.35
C LEU A 118 14.06 -34.28 -2.82
N GLU A 119 14.55 -33.45 -1.90
CA GLU A 119 15.09 -32.13 -2.23
C GLU A 119 16.32 -32.26 -3.15
N THR A 120 17.20 -33.21 -2.88
CA THR A 120 18.40 -33.46 -3.68
C THR A 120 18.06 -33.89 -5.10
N GLU A 121 17.17 -34.86 -5.26
CA GLU A 121 16.71 -35.30 -6.60
C GLU A 121 15.95 -34.19 -7.32
N PHE A 122 15.12 -33.43 -6.60
CA PHE A 122 14.43 -32.27 -7.14
C PHE A 122 15.39 -31.23 -7.72
N LYS A 123 16.42 -30.85 -6.95
CA LYS A 123 17.46 -29.90 -7.39
C LYS A 123 18.20 -30.41 -8.64
N LYS A 124 18.49 -31.71 -8.73
CA LYS A 124 19.10 -32.31 -9.93
C LYS A 124 18.20 -32.16 -11.15
N ILE A 125 16.90 -32.42 -11.02
CA ILE A 125 15.94 -32.27 -12.13
C ILE A 125 15.86 -30.80 -12.56
N CYS A 126 15.73 -29.87 -11.60
CA CYS A 126 15.71 -28.43 -11.87
C CYS A 126 16.95 -27.96 -12.63
N ALA A 127 18.13 -28.43 -12.23
CA ALA A 127 19.39 -28.13 -12.92
C ALA A 127 19.44 -28.72 -14.33
N ALA A 128 19.04 -29.99 -14.50
CA ALA A 128 19.00 -30.66 -15.80
C ALA A 128 18.06 -29.95 -16.79
N TRP A 129 16.93 -29.44 -16.28
CA TRP A 129 15.94 -28.70 -17.08
C TRP A 129 16.24 -27.22 -17.21
N LYS A 130 17.29 -26.72 -16.53
CA LYS A 130 17.68 -25.30 -16.49
C LYS A 130 16.50 -24.40 -16.09
N THR A 131 15.73 -24.83 -15.10
CA THR A 131 14.51 -24.12 -14.67
C THR A 131 14.81 -22.73 -14.11
N GLU A 132 16.04 -22.48 -13.70
CA GLU A 132 16.54 -21.15 -13.37
C GLU A 132 16.39 -20.14 -14.50
N SER A 133 16.34 -20.55 -15.77
CA SER A 133 16.13 -19.65 -16.90
C SER A 133 14.66 -19.30 -17.14
N TRP A 134 13.73 -20.01 -16.49
CA TRP A 134 12.29 -19.88 -16.74
C TRP A 134 11.69 -18.74 -15.93
N LEU A 135 11.42 -17.61 -16.58
CA LEU A 135 10.83 -16.43 -15.95
C LEU A 135 9.49 -16.74 -15.26
N TRP A 136 8.60 -17.48 -15.94
CA TRP A 136 7.31 -17.84 -15.35
C TRP A 136 7.48 -18.64 -14.05
N PHE A 137 8.47 -19.52 -13.99
CA PHE A 137 8.73 -20.33 -12.80
C PHE A 137 9.30 -19.46 -11.68
N ARG A 138 10.19 -18.52 -12.00
CA ARG A 138 10.67 -17.52 -11.04
C ARG A 138 9.50 -16.70 -10.46
N ILE A 139 8.54 -16.27 -11.28
CA ILE A 139 7.35 -15.54 -10.82
C ILE A 139 6.55 -16.37 -9.81
N PHE A 140 6.28 -17.64 -10.11
CA PHE A 140 5.60 -18.54 -9.17
C PHE A 140 6.35 -18.65 -7.84
N LEU A 141 7.67 -18.87 -7.90
CA LEU A 141 8.50 -18.99 -6.70
C LEU A 141 8.50 -17.71 -5.89
N THR A 142 8.57 -16.53 -6.52
CA THR A 142 8.47 -15.24 -5.82
C THR A 142 7.13 -15.10 -5.10
N ASP A 143 6.01 -15.35 -5.78
CA ASP A 143 4.66 -15.27 -5.21
C ASP A 143 4.49 -16.27 -4.04
N MET A 144 5.06 -17.47 -4.17
CA MET A 144 5.08 -18.48 -3.11
C MET A 144 5.91 -18.03 -1.89
N ILE A 145 7.07 -17.41 -2.10
CA ILE A 145 7.92 -16.86 -1.03
C ILE A 145 7.21 -15.70 -0.31
N ILE A 146 6.50 -14.83 -1.05
CA ILE A 146 5.62 -13.78 -0.48
C ILE A 146 4.50 -14.42 0.35
N TYR A 147 3.84 -15.45 -0.17
CA TYR A 147 2.83 -16.22 0.55
C TYR A 147 3.38 -16.90 1.82
N GLN A 148 4.63 -17.32 1.83
CA GLN A 148 5.26 -17.86 3.03
C GLN A 148 5.69 -16.77 4.03
N GLY A 149 5.60 -15.49 3.67
CA GLY A 149 6.04 -14.36 4.50
C GLY A 149 7.55 -14.17 4.54
N GLN A 150 8.30 -14.78 3.61
CA GLN A 150 9.76 -14.70 3.54
C GLN A 150 10.19 -13.46 2.72
N TYR A 151 9.80 -12.28 3.18
CA TYR A 151 9.86 -11.04 2.41
C TYR A 151 11.26 -10.63 1.94
N ARG A 152 12.31 -10.89 2.74
CA ARG A 152 13.71 -10.62 2.32
C ARG A 152 14.13 -11.48 1.13
N LYS A 153 13.76 -12.76 1.11
CA LYS A 153 14.01 -13.66 -0.03
C LYS A 153 13.20 -13.22 -1.25
N ALA A 154 11.95 -12.77 -1.04
CA ALA A 154 11.13 -12.23 -2.12
C ALA A 154 11.75 -10.97 -2.73
N LEU A 155 12.24 -10.04 -1.91
CA LEU A 155 12.96 -8.86 -2.38
C LEU A 155 14.21 -9.22 -3.20
N SER A 156 15.04 -10.15 -2.72
CA SER A 156 16.19 -10.63 -3.49
C SER A 156 15.79 -11.21 -4.85
N SER A 157 14.71 -12.01 -4.89
CA SER A 157 14.16 -12.58 -6.12
C SER A 157 13.63 -11.50 -7.08
N LEU A 158 12.90 -10.51 -6.56
CA LEU A 158 12.36 -9.38 -7.34
C LEU A 158 13.47 -8.51 -7.94
N HIS A 159 14.53 -8.22 -7.19
CA HIS A 159 15.69 -7.47 -7.71
C HIS A 159 16.43 -8.24 -8.81
N GLN A 160 16.60 -9.55 -8.65
CA GLN A 160 17.20 -10.40 -9.69
C GLN A 160 16.35 -10.42 -10.97
N MET A 161 15.02 -10.49 -10.86
CA MET A 161 14.13 -10.41 -12.02
C MET A 161 14.23 -9.05 -12.71
N ALA A 162 14.31 -7.95 -11.95
CA ALA A 162 14.46 -6.61 -12.49
C ALA A 162 15.81 -6.40 -13.23
N ALA A 163 16.90 -6.96 -12.71
CA ALA A 163 18.22 -6.87 -13.34
C ALA A 163 18.28 -7.57 -14.72
N VAL A 164 17.50 -8.65 -14.90
CA VAL A 164 17.40 -9.38 -16.16
C VAL A 164 16.52 -8.65 -17.19
N HIS A 165 15.59 -7.81 -16.73
CA HIS A 165 14.61 -7.11 -17.56
C HIS A 165 14.95 -5.63 -17.81
N GLN A 166 16.16 -5.17 -17.45
CA GLN A 166 16.55 -3.80 -17.76
C GLN A 166 16.50 -3.58 -19.28
N PRO A 167 15.70 -2.62 -19.78
CA PRO A 167 15.71 -2.29 -21.19
C PRO A 167 17.10 -1.77 -21.56
N GLN A 168 17.66 -2.31 -22.64
CA GLN A 168 18.86 -1.72 -23.23
C GLN A 168 18.57 -0.24 -23.55
N PRO A 169 19.51 0.69 -23.28
CA PRO A 169 19.31 2.10 -23.58
C PRO A 169 19.01 2.26 -25.08
N GLY A 170 17.78 2.65 -25.42
CA GLY A 170 17.32 2.87 -26.80
C GLY A 170 16.08 2.07 -27.24
N GLN A 171 15.64 1.06 -26.49
CA GLN A 171 14.41 0.31 -26.79
C GLN A 171 13.28 0.66 -25.82
N GLN A 172 12.55 1.74 -26.10
CA GLN A 172 11.22 1.94 -25.51
C GLN A 172 10.26 0.98 -26.21
N SER A 173 9.76 -0.04 -25.50
CA SER A 173 8.72 -0.92 -26.04
C SER A 173 7.47 -0.08 -26.35
N PRO A 174 6.97 -0.07 -27.60
CA PRO A 174 5.84 0.77 -28.01
C PRO A 174 4.49 0.38 -27.39
N SER A 175 4.43 -0.71 -26.60
CA SER A 175 3.18 -1.30 -26.11
C SER A 175 2.80 -0.96 -24.66
N GLY A 176 3.59 -0.17 -23.92
CA GLY A 176 3.30 0.12 -22.49
C GLY A 176 3.36 -1.10 -21.55
N GLN A 177 3.56 -2.32 -22.07
CA GLN A 177 3.59 -3.56 -21.30
C GLN A 177 4.83 -3.70 -20.42
N ALA A 178 5.98 -3.26 -20.92
CA ALA A 178 7.22 -3.22 -20.13
C ALA A 178 7.07 -2.35 -18.87
N SER A 179 6.20 -1.34 -18.91
CA SER A 179 5.86 -0.51 -17.75
C SER A 179 4.98 -1.25 -16.74
N LEU A 180 4.02 -2.09 -17.17
CA LEU A 180 3.15 -2.85 -16.25
C LEU A 180 3.87 -3.98 -15.52
N GLU A 181 4.81 -4.67 -16.18
CA GLU A 181 5.63 -5.70 -15.54
C GLU A 181 6.59 -5.09 -14.50
N HIS A 182 7.16 -3.92 -14.83
CA HIS A 182 7.93 -3.13 -13.90
C HIS A 182 7.09 -2.66 -12.70
N HIS A 183 5.87 -2.15 -12.94
CA HIS A 183 4.95 -1.77 -11.87
C HIS A 183 4.60 -2.95 -10.97
N ARG A 184 4.31 -4.14 -11.51
CA ARG A 184 4.06 -5.36 -10.72
C ARG A 184 5.20 -5.63 -9.74
N ALA A 185 6.44 -5.63 -10.23
CA ALA A 185 7.60 -5.88 -9.38
C ALA A 185 7.78 -4.80 -8.29
N LEU A 186 7.64 -3.50 -8.64
CA LEU A 186 7.75 -2.41 -7.68
C LEU A 186 6.66 -2.46 -6.59
N ILE A 187 5.42 -2.81 -6.95
CA ILE A 187 4.30 -2.93 -6.01
C ILE A 187 4.52 -4.11 -5.06
N GLN A 188 5.04 -5.24 -5.56
CA GLN A 188 5.43 -6.37 -4.70
C GLN A 188 6.60 -6.01 -3.79
N GLN A 189 7.60 -5.26 -4.28
CA GLN A 189 8.69 -4.74 -3.45
C GLN A 189 8.16 -3.82 -2.35
N ALA A 190 7.25 -2.89 -2.69
CA ALA A 190 6.63 -1.99 -1.71
C ALA A 190 5.88 -2.77 -0.62
N SER A 191 5.12 -3.80 -1.00
CA SER A 191 4.40 -4.67 -0.07
C SER A 191 5.36 -5.44 0.84
N CYS A 192 6.48 -5.95 0.30
CA CYS A 192 7.51 -6.62 1.09
C CYS A 192 8.19 -5.68 2.08
N HIS A 193 8.59 -4.47 1.64
CA HIS A 193 9.17 -3.46 2.52
C HIS A 193 8.20 -3.04 3.63
N TYR A 194 6.92 -2.88 3.31
CA TYR A 194 5.88 -2.60 4.31
C TYR A 194 5.81 -3.70 5.37
N ALA A 195 5.76 -4.97 4.95
CA ALA A 195 5.70 -6.11 5.88
C ALA A 195 6.97 -6.26 6.74
N LEU A 196 8.12 -5.76 6.25
CA LEU A 196 9.38 -5.70 7.00
C LEU A 196 9.48 -4.48 7.93
N GLY A 197 8.56 -3.53 7.85
CA GLY A 197 8.62 -2.26 8.61
C GLY A 197 9.53 -1.20 7.98
N GLU A 198 10.01 -1.42 6.76
CA GLU A 198 10.90 -0.53 6.00
C GLU A 198 10.07 0.53 5.25
N TYR A 199 9.37 1.37 6.01
CA TYR A 199 8.31 2.23 5.49
C TYR A 199 8.77 3.26 4.47
N ARG A 200 9.94 3.87 4.68
CA ARG A 200 10.54 4.78 3.69
C ARG A 200 10.76 4.09 2.35
N MET A 201 11.38 2.91 2.35
CA MET A 201 11.63 2.15 1.11
C MET A 201 10.32 1.72 0.44
N ALA A 202 9.33 1.28 1.23
CA ALA A 202 8.00 0.97 0.71
C ALA A 202 7.38 2.17 -0.02
N CYS A 203 7.42 3.34 0.61
CA CYS A 203 6.87 4.57 0.04
C CYS A 203 7.60 5.01 -1.23
N GLU A 204 8.93 4.92 -1.27
CA GLU A 204 9.74 5.24 -2.45
C GLU A 204 9.27 4.42 -3.67
N LYS A 205 9.12 3.10 -3.50
CA LYS A 205 8.65 2.21 -4.58
C LYS A 205 7.22 2.55 -5.04
N LEU A 206 6.33 2.91 -4.11
CA LEU A 206 4.97 3.31 -4.47
C LEU A 206 4.94 4.61 -5.26
N LEU A 207 5.72 5.61 -4.85
CA LEU A 207 5.76 6.91 -5.51
C LEU A 207 6.41 6.82 -6.91
N ASP A 208 7.34 5.89 -7.11
CA ASP A 208 7.86 5.57 -8.45
C ASP A 208 6.76 5.00 -9.36
N VAL A 209 5.93 4.09 -8.84
CA VAL A 209 4.79 3.54 -9.58
C VAL A 209 3.77 4.64 -9.88
N VAL A 210 3.36 5.40 -8.86
CA VAL A 210 2.33 6.46 -9.01
C VAL A 210 2.75 7.49 -10.05
N GLY A 211 4.02 7.89 -10.10
CA GLY A 211 4.52 8.84 -11.10
C GLY A 211 4.40 8.36 -12.55
N GLY A 212 4.28 7.05 -12.78
CA GLY A 212 4.04 6.45 -14.10
C GLY A 212 2.56 6.16 -14.40
N LEU A 213 1.63 6.40 -13.49
CA LEU A 213 0.21 6.14 -13.68
C LEU A 213 -0.50 7.34 -14.31
N VAL A 214 -1.53 7.05 -15.11
CA VAL A 214 -2.51 8.04 -15.51
C VAL A 214 -3.69 7.96 -14.54
N PRO A 215 -4.08 9.05 -13.85
CA PRO A 215 -5.24 9.06 -12.98
C PRO A 215 -6.50 8.66 -13.75
N PRO A 216 -7.33 7.75 -13.21
CA PRO A 216 -8.60 7.42 -13.84
C PRO A 216 -9.49 8.66 -13.92
N SER A 217 -10.20 8.82 -15.04
CA SER A 217 -11.26 9.81 -15.17
C SER A 217 -12.34 9.53 -14.12
N GLN A 218 -12.90 10.60 -13.56
CA GLN A 218 -14.02 10.48 -12.63
C GLN A 218 -15.27 10.09 -13.42
N ASP A 219 -15.55 8.80 -13.49
CA ASP A 219 -16.85 8.32 -13.96
C ASP A 219 -17.90 8.78 -12.93
N LEU A 220 -18.79 9.68 -13.33
CA LEU A 220 -19.92 10.20 -12.52
C LEU A 220 -20.86 9.08 -12.04
N ASN A 221 -20.75 7.87 -12.60
CA ASN A 221 -21.45 6.68 -12.15
C ASN A 221 -20.69 5.95 -11.03
N ARG A 222 -20.58 6.57 -9.86
CA ARG A 222 -20.63 5.76 -8.63
C ARG A 222 -22.11 5.36 -8.43
N SER A 223 -22.57 4.35 -9.15
CA SER A 223 -23.69 3.54 -8.66
C SER A 223 -23.19 2.90 -7.37
N HIS A 224 -23.56 3.54 -6.26
CA HIS A 224 -23.13 3.34 -4.89
C HIS A 224 -23.57 1.98 -4.29
N GLU A 225 -23.87 0.98 -5.13
CA GLU A 225 -24.60 -0.23 -4.73
C GLU A 225 -23.81 -1.54 -4.83
N ASP A 226 -22.58 -1.58 -5.40
CA ASP A 226 -21.90 -2.87 -5.61
C ASP A 226 -20.77 -3.22 -4.62
N GLN A 227 -20.59 -2.44 -3.54
CA GLN A 227 -19.93 -2.97 -2.33
C GLN A 227 -20.96 -3.64 -1.42
N GLY A 228 -21.70 -4.57 -2.02
CA GLY A 228 -22.59 -5.49 -1.34
C GLY A 228 -21.82 -6.32 -0.32
N ARG A 229 -21.91 -5.91 0.95
CA ARG A 229 -21.91 -6.75 2.16
C ARG A 229 -21.26 -8.13 1.98
N THR A 230 -19.96 -8.21 2.23
CA THR A 230 -19.44 -9.34 3.00
C THR A 230 -18.83 -8.77 4.27
N LYS A 231 -19.61 -8.79 5.36
CA LYS A 231 -19.06 -8.72 6.72
C LYS A 231 -18.24 -10.00 6.96
N THR A 232 -17.08 -10.11 6.34
CA THR A 232 -16.03 -10.99 6.83
C THR A 232 -15.40 -10.28 8.01
N ARG A 233 -15.45 -10.91 9.18
CA ARG A 233 -14.72 -10.49 10.38
C ARG A 233 -13.30 -10.09 9.95
N PRO A 234 -12.74 -8.94 10.38
CA PRO A 234 -11.34 -8.63 10.11
C PRO A 234 -10.49 -9.77 10.68
N ARG A 235 -9.93 -10.57 9.77
CA ARG A 235 -8.96 -11.61 10.13
C ARG A 235 -7.61 -10.91 10.21
N ARG A 236 -6.80 -11.35 11.17
CA ARG A 236 -5.52 -10.71 11.52
C ARG A 236 -4.61 -10.58 10.29
N GLY A 237 -4.36 -9.33 9.87
CA GLY A 237 -3.09 -8.71 9.41
C GLY A 237 -2.11 -9.43 8.48
N ASN A 238 -2.41 -10.63 8.00
CA ASN A 238 -1.47 -11.46 7.24
C ASN A 238 -2.16 -12.13 6.05
N ASP A 239 -3.34 -11.70 5.62
CA ASP A 239 -3.94 -12.24 4.39
C ASP A 239 -3.38 -11.48 3.18
N LEU A 240 -3.47 -12.09 2.01
CA LEU A 240 -2.99 -11.56 0.74
C LEU A 240 -4.16 -11.29 -0.20
N ARG A 241 -3.91 -10.50 -1.23
CA ARG A 241 -4.84 -10.26 -2.33
C ARG A 241 -4.13 -10.37 -3.67
N LEU A 242 -4.83 -10.93 -4.65
CA LEU A 242 -4.47 -10.78 -6.06
C LEU A 242 -5.20 -9.56 -6.62
N LEU A 243 -4.43 -8.55 -7.02
CA LEU A 243 -4.90 -7.28 -7.56
C LEU A 243 -4.59 -7.20 -9.06
N PRO A 244 -5.51 -6.76 -9.93
CA PRO A 244 -5.18 -6.54 -11.33
C PRO A 244 -4.22 -5.35 -11.48
N CYS A 245 -3.15 -5.51 -12.27
CA CYS A 245 -2.17 -4.46 -12.55
C CYS A 245 -2.72 -3.49 -13.61
N THR A 246 -3.67 -2.65 -13.18
CA THR A 246 -4.28 -1.59 -13.98
C THR A 246 -4.21 -0.28 -13.19
N SER A 247 -4.16 0.87 -13.85
CA SER A 247 -4.15 2.17 -13.14
C SER A 247 -5.35 2.34 -12.21
N ARG A 248 -6.52 1.81 -12.61
CA ARG A 248 -7.76 1.85 -11.82
C ARG A 248 -7.64 1.09 -10.50
N ALA A 249 -6.90 -0.02 -10.46
CA ALA A 249 -6.76 -0.85 -9.25
C ALA A 249 -5.49 -0.52 -8.46
N VAL A 250 -4.38 -0.19 -9.15
CA VAL A 250 -3.08 0.09 -8.55
C VAL A 250 -3.08 1.42 -7.79
N LEU A 251 -3.64 2.49 -8.35
CA LEU A 251 -3.63 3.79 -7.67
C LEU A 251 -4.36 3.74 -6.30
N PRO A 252 -5.60 3.20 -6.20
CA PRO A 252 -6.22 2.90 -4.90
C PRO A 252 -5.34 2.15 -3.92
N PHE A 253 -4.69 1.07 -4.38
CA PHE A 253 -3.83 0.26 -3.53
C PHE A 253 -2.63 1.07 -3.02
N CYS A 254 -1.98 1.86 -3.88
CA CYS A 254 -0.87 2.72 -3.49
C CYS A 254 -1.31 3.74 -2.43
N LEU A 255 -2.47 4.38 -2.60
CA LEU A 255 -3.00 5.35 -1.65
C LEU A 255 -3.34 4.69 -0.29
N GLN A 256 -3.96 3.51 -0.30
CA GLN A 256 -4.25 2.74 0.91
C GLN A 256 -2.97 2.29 1.63
N LEU A 257 -1.96 1.83 0.88
CA LEU A 257 -0.69 1.42 1.48
C LEU A 257 0.04 2.62 2.07
N MET A 258 0.08 3.76 1.36
CA MET A 258 0.61 5.01 1.90
C MET A 258 -0.12 5.45 3.18
N LEU A 259 -1.46 5.33 3.22
CA LEU A 259 -2.22 5.59 4.44
C LEU A 259 -1.76 4.69 5.58
N ALA A 260 -1.54 3.39 5.32
CA ALA A 260 -1.03 2.46 6.33
C ALA A 260 0.37 2.84 6.83
N LEU A 261 1.25 3.33 5.96
CA LEU A 261 2.59 3.82 6.32
C LEU A 261 2.52 5.01 7.28
N PHE A 262 1.68 6.00 6.98
CA PHE A 262 1.57 7.21 7.80
C PHE A 262 0.71 7.00 9.05
N LYS A 263 -0.31 6.15 9.01
CA LYS A 263 -1.25 5.90 10.11
C LYS A 263 -0.51 5.57 11.41
N LEU A 264 0.44 4.64 11.38
CA LEU A 264 1.17 4.24 12.60
C LEU A 264 1.96 5.42 13.21
N ARG A 265 2.50 6.30 12.38
CA ARG A 265 3.30 7.46 12.79
C ARG A 265 2.43 8.63 13.25
N ALA A 266 1.40 8.97 12.46
CA ALA A 266 0.49 10.07 12.74
C ALA A 266 -0.23 9.92 14.09
N PHE A 267 -0.46 8.69 14.52
CA PHE A 267 -1.16 8.41 15.77
C PHE A 267 -0.23 7.99 16.91
N THR A 268 1.08 8.26 16.89
CA THR A 268 1.94 8.07 18.08
C THR A 268 1.61 9.10 19.17
N ASP A 269 2.16 8.96 20.38
CA ASP A 269 1.97 9.96 21.45
C ASP A 269 2.67 11.29 21.14
N SER A 270 3.71 11.26 20.29
CA SER A 270 4.40 12.48 19.86
C SER A 270 3.56 13.30 18.90
N ARG A 271 3.75 14.62 18.93
CA ARG A 271 3.18 15.54 17.95
C ARG A 271 3.93 15.40 16.61
N ASP A 272 3.18 15.09 15.55
CA ASP A 272 3.67 15.00 14.17
C ASP A 272 2.56 15.45 13.21
N ASP A 273 2.37 16.77 13.14
CA ASP A 273 1.30 17.38 12.34
C ASP A 273 1.47 17.11 10.85
N LEU A 274 2.72 16.97 10.37
CA LEU A 274 3.01 16.68 8.97
C LEU A 274 2.47 15.31 8.57
N SER A 275 2.79 14.27 9.37
CA SER A 275 2.27 12.92 9.14
C SER A 275 0.75 12.87 9.29
N LEU A 276 0.20 13.59 10.26
CA LEU A 276 -1.25 13.66 10.47
C LEU A 276 -1.97 14.37 9.31
N GLY A 277 -1.38 15.42 8.75
CA GLY A 277 -1.90 16.08 7.55
C GLY A 277 -1.83 15.21 6.31
N HIS A 278 -0.75 14.43 6.13
CA HIS A 278 -0.70 13.42 5.06
C HIS A 278 -1.82 12.37 5.21
N VAL A 279 -2.11 11.92 6.44
CA VAL A 279 -3.26 11.04 6.71
C VAL A 279 -4.58 11.70 6.31
N VAL A 280 -4.82 12.97 6.67
CA VAL A 280 -6.03 13.72 6.29
C VAL A 280 -6.19 13.78 4.76
N VAL A 281 -5.12 14.09 4.02
CA VAL A 281 -5.16 14.12 2.55
C VAL A 281 -5.54 12.75 1.98
N LEU A 282 -4.91 11.67 2.47
CA LEU A 282 -5.13 10.30 1.97
C LEU A 282 -6.52 9.75 2.32
N LEU A 283 -7.11 10.16 3.45
CA LEU A 283 -8.43 9.71 3.89
C LEU A 283 -9.58 10.13 2.97
N GLN A 284 -9.37 11.12 2.11
CA GLN A 284 -10.35 11.53 1.11
C GLN A 284 -10.68 10.42 0.11
N PHE A 285 -9.70 9.55 -0.20
CA PHE A 285 -9.80 8.54 -1.26
C PHE A 285 -11.05 7.64 -1.16
N ASP A 286 -11.25 7.04 0.01
CA ASP A 286 -12.29 6.03 0.25
C ASP A 286 -13.37 6.58 1.20
N TRP A 287 -13.68 7.87 1.08
CA TRP A 287 -14.74 8.49 1.86
C TRP A 287 -16.11 7.90 1.49
N PRO A 288 -16.98 7.53 2.47
CA PRO A 288 -16.87 7.74 3.92
C PRO A 288 -16.26 6.56 4.72
N GLN A 289 -15.70 5.52 4.09
CA GLN A 289 -15.10 4.39 4.83
C GLN A 289 -14.01 4.83 5.82
N GLY A 290 -13.26 5.87 5.47
CA GLY A 290 -12.21 6.45 6.32
C GLY A 290 -12.69 7.42 7.41
N GLU A 291 -13.99 7.70 7.53
CA GLU A 291 -14.55 8.72 8.43
C GLU A 291 -14.16 8.48 9.89
N MET A 292 -14.21 7.24 10.36
CA MET A 292 -13.86 6.92 11.75
C MET A 292 -12.39 7.17 12.07
N LEU A 293 -11.50 6.96 11.10
CA LEU A 293 -10.08 7.27 11.26
C LEU A 293 -9.83 8.77 11.14
N PHE A 294 -10.62 9.48 10.33
CA PHE A 294 -10.60 10.94 10.24
C PHE A 294 -11.02 11.60 11.57
N LEU A 295 -12.13 11.17 12.18
CA LEU A 295 -12.58 11.72 13.46
C LEU A 295 -11.55 11.52 14.58
N LYS A 296 -10.76 10.44 14.53
CA LYS A 296 -9.60 10.26 15.43
C LYS A 296 -8.48 11.24 15.16
N ALA A 297 -8.22 11.57 13.89
CA ALA A 297 -7.25 12.60 13.55
C ALA A 297 -7.71 13.96 14.10
N VAL A 298 -9.00 14.28 13.95
CA VAL A 298 -9.63 15.48 14.53
C VAL A 298 -9.52 15.49 16.05
N GLU A 299 -9.84 14.38 16.74
CA GLU A 299 -9.70 14.27 18.18
C GLU A 299 -8.27 14.54 18.65
N LYS A 300 -7.27 13.96 17.95
CA LYS A 300 -5.85 14.20 18.23
C LYS A 300 -5.48 15.68 18.04
N ILE A 301 -5.99 16.33 16.99
CA ILE A 301 -5.79 17.76 16.74
C ILE A 301 -6.40 18.59 17.89
N CYS A 302 -7.61 18.24 18.33
CA CYS A 302 -8.26 18.90 19.47
C CYS A 302 -7.42 18.77 20.75
N GLN A 303 -6.90 17.57 21.03
CA GLN A 303 -6.03 17.31 22.18
C GLN A 303 -4.73 18.14 22.13
N GLN A 304 -4.20 18.40 20.94
CA GLN A 304 -3.01 19.21 20.72
C GLN A 304 -3.27 20.72 20.80
N GLY A 305 -4.53 21.16 20.63
CA GLY A 305 -4.94 22.58 20.64
C GLY A 305 -4.45 23.40 19.45
N SER A 306 -3.61 22.83 18.59
CA SER A 306 -3.08 23.47 17.38
C SER A 306 -2.72 22.42 16.34
N PHE A 307 -2.77 22.81 15.06
CA PHE A 307 -2.40 21.95 13.95
C PHE A 307 -1.81 22.77 12.80
N GLN A 308 -0.64 22.35 12.32
CA GLN A 308 0.09 23.00 11.24
C GLN A 308 0.24 22.06 10.05
N TYR A 309 -0.29 22.46 8.89
CA TYR A 309 -0.13 21.71 7.64
C TYR A 309 -0.32 22.61 6.43
N GLU A 310 0.80 23.08 5.85
CA GLU A 310 0.80 24.06 4.75
C GLU A 310 0.19 23.51 3.45
N ASN A 311 0.13 22.19 3.31
CA ASN A 311 -0.41 21.49 2.14
C ASN A 311 -1.93 21.30 2.17
N PHE A 312 -2.61 21.76 3.23
CA PHE A 312 -4.05 21.56 3.40
C PHE A 312 -4.87 22.08 2.22
N PHE A 313 -4.74 23.37 1.91
CA PHE A 313 -5.47 24.01 0.82
C PHE A 313 -4.99 23.59 -0.58
N ASN A 314 -3.88 22.86 -0.68
CA ASN A 314 -3.44 22.33 -1.96
C ASN A 314 -4.25 21.09 -2.36
N TYR A 315 -4.56 20.23 -1.37
CA TYR A 315 -5.01 18.86 -1.64
C TYR A 315 -6.29 18.40 -0.93
N VAL A 316 -6.80 19.11 0.08
CA VAL A 316 -8.05 18.73 0.78
C VAL A 316 -9.25 19.40 0.13
N THR A 317 -10.06 18.65 -0.63
CA THR A 317 -11.25 19.16 -1.36
C THR A 317 -12.56 18.52 -0.91
N ASN A 318 -12.52 17.51 -0.02
CA ASN A 318 -13.73 16.88 0.54
C ASN A 318 -14.49 17.86 1.45
N ILE A 319 -15.78 18.07 1.16
CA ILE A 319 -16.62 19.08 1.83
C ILE A 319 -16.75 18.78 3.33
N ASP A 320 -17.07 17.54 3.70
CA ASP A 320 -17.27 17.14 5.10
C ASP A 320 -16.00 17.42 5.92
N MET A 321 -14.82 17.13 5.36
CA MET A 321 -13.55 17.46 6.02
C MET A 321 -13.32 18.97 6.13
N LEU A 322 -13.64 19.75 5.09
CA LEU A 322 -13.49 21.21 5.13
C LEU A 322 -14.41 21.85 6.19
N GLU A 323 -15.64 21.36 6.31
CA GLU A 323 -16.59 21.80 7.32
C GLU A 323 -16.08 21.53 8.73
N GLU A 324 -15.54 20.34 8.99
CA GLU A 324 -14.95 19.98 10.28
C GLU A 324 -13.76 20.88 10.64
N PHE A 325 -12.85 21.14 9.69
CA PHE A 325 -11.73 22.07 9.93
C PHE A 325 -12.18 23.53 10.12
N ALA A 326 -13.27 23.95 9.48
CA ALA A 326 -13.87 25.26 9.74
C ALA A 326 -14.48 25.31 11.16
N TYR A 327 -15.15 24.25 11.58
CA TYR A 327 -15.75 24.11 12.90
C TYR A 327 -14.71 24.18 14.02
N LEU A 328 -13.56 23.49 13.88
CA LEU A 328 -12.48 23.49 14.88
C LEU A 328 -11.99 24.88 15.30
N ARG A 329 -12.08 25.87 14.41
CA ARG A 329 -11.65 27.25 14.69
C ARG A 329 -12.67 28.06 15.49
N THR A 330 -13.92 27.60 15.55
CA THR A 330 -15.01 28.27 16.26
C THR A 330 -14.87 28.14 17.78
N PRO A 331 -15.56 28.98 18.58
CA PRO A 331 -15.67 28.79 20.02
C PRO A 331 -16.20 27.41 20.41
N GLU A 332 -17.17 26.90 19.67
CA GLU A 332 -17.84 25.62 19.92
C GLU A 332 -16.92 24.44 19.58
N GLY A 333 -16.12 24.56 18.52
CA GLY A 333 -15.14 23.55 18.10
C GLY A 333 -13.80 23.59 18.84
N GLY A 334 -13.68 24.39 19.90
CA GLY A 334 -12.51 24.39 20.78
C GLY A 334 -11.44 25.46 20.50
N ARG A 335 -11.67 26.37 19.53
CA ARG A 335 -10.75 27.45 19.13
C ARG A 335 -9.34 26.95 18.79
N ILE A 336 -9.25 25.84 18.09
CA ILE A 336 -8.00 25.23 17.69
C ILE A 336 -7.20 26.21 16.82
N GLN A 337 -5.90 26.35 17.10
CA GLN A 337 -5.00 27.16 16.28
C GLN A 337 -4.61 26.40 15.01
N LEU A 338 -5.17 26.80 13.88
CA LEU A 338 -4.93 26.18 12.58
C LEU A 338 -3.95 27.01 11.73
N GLU A 339 -2.78 26.45 11.42
CA GLU A 339 -1.75 27.04 10.56
C GLU A 339 -1.72 26.27 9.22
N LEU A 340 -2.72 26.56 8.38
CA LEU A 340 -2.96 25.84 7.11
C LEU A 340 -2.45 26.60 5.88
N LEU A 341 -2.12 27.88 6.04
CA LEU A 341 -1.61 28.74 4.98
C LEU A 341 -0.09 28.84 5.10
N PRO A 342 0.66 28.74 3.99
CA PRO A 342 2.10 28.88 4.01
C PRO A 342 2.52 30.23 4.62
N ASN A 343 3.60 30.23 5.40
CA ASN A 343 4.22 31.42 6.00
C ASN A 343 3.42 32.15 7.10
N GLN A 344 2.32 31.61 7.64
CA GLN A 344 1.62 32.27 8.76
C GLN A 344 2.47 32.33 10.06
N GLY A 345 3.28 31.31 10.35
CA GLY A 345 4.12 31.27 11.55
C GLY A 345 5.21 32.35 11.59
N MET A 346 5.66 32.83 10.43
CA MET A 346 6.63 33.93 10.28
C MET A 346 5.99 35.30 10.59
N LEU A 347 4.74 35.51 10.17
CA LEU A 347 4.01 36.75 10.41
C LEU A 347 3.64 36.92 11.90
N ILE A 348 3.29 35.83 12.57
CA ILE A 348 2.82 35.89 13.97
C ILE A 348 3.99 36.14 14.94
N LYS A 349 5.20 35.64 14.66
CA LYS A 349 6.38 35.84 15.52
C LYS A 349 6.96 37.25 15.48
N HIS A 350 6.77 38.00 14.38
CA HIS A 350 7.37 39.33 14.20
C HIS A 350 6.43 40.52 14.42
N HIS A 351 5.13 40.31 14.58
CA HIS A 351 4.18 41.41 14.71
C HIS A 351 3.54 41.49 16.11
N THR A 352 3.85 42.58 16.80
CA THR A 352 3.14 43.05 17.99
C THR A 352 1.63 43.03 17.73
N VAL A 353 0.88 42.43 18.65
CA VAL A 353 -0.58 42.25 18.59
C VAL A 353 -1.27 43.62 18.50
N THR A 354 -1.61 44.04 17.29
CA THR A 354 -2.47 45.20 17.02
C THR A 354 -3.83 44.72 16.53
N ARG A 355 -4.91 45.32 17.04
CA ARG A 355 -6.33 44.92 16.86
C ARG A 355 -6.81 44.78 15.41
N GLY A 356 -6.03 45.18 14.40
CA GLY A 356 -6.37 45.06 12.97
C GLY A 356 -5.84 43.82 12.26
N ILE A 357 -4.70 43.26 12.70
CA ILE A 357 -4.01 42.15 12.00
C ILE A 357 -4.78 40.83 12.15
N THR A 358 -5.36 40.58 13.33
CA THR A 358 -6.14 39.37 13.60
C THR A 358 -7.45 39.28 12.80
N LYS A 359 -8.00 40.42 12.35
CA LYS A 359 -9.14 40.43 11.41
C LYS A 359 -8.71 39.97 10.02
N GLY A 360 -7.56 40.40 9.53
CA GLY A 360 -6.99 39.95 8.25
C GLY A 360 -6.79 38.44 8.20
N VAL A 361 -6.18 37.86 9.25
CA VAL A 361 -5.93 36.41 9.33
C VAL A 361 -7.22 35.56 9.38
N LYS A 362 -8.32 36.11 9.92
CA LYS A 362 -9.62 35.43 9.90
C LYS A 362 -10.25 35.49 8.51
N GLU A 363 -10.15 36.64 7.85
CA GLU A 363 -10.71 36.84 6.51
C GLU A 363 -9.95 36.04 5.45
N ASP A 364 -8.62 36.00 5.53
CA ASP A 364 -7.78 35.20 4.63
C ASP A 364 -8.13 33.70 4.70
N PHE A 365 -8.40 33.20 5.91
CA PHE A 365 -8.82 31.82 6.08
C PHE A 365 -10.22 31.56 5.53
N ARG A 366 -11.18 32.47 5.76
CA ARG A 366 -12.52 32.36 5.21
C ARG A 366 -12.47 32.31 3.67
N LEU A 367 -11.72 33.22 3.07
CA LEU A 367 -11.52 33.26 1.62
C LEU A 367 -10.80 32.02 1.09
N ALA A 368 -9.79 31.50 1.82
CA ALA A 368 -9.12 30.26 1.46
C ALA A 368 -10.07 29.05 1.51
N MET A 369 -10.94 28.96 2.54
CA MET A 369 -11.97 27.92 2.64
C MET A 369 -12.98 28.02 1.50
N GLU A 370 -13.50 29.21 1.19
CA GLU A 370 -14.45 29.40 0.08
C GLU A 370 -13.85 29.01 -1.27
N ARG A 371 -12.60 29.39 -1.52
CA ARG A 371 -11.85 28.95 -2.71
C ARG A 371 -11.70 27.44 -2.73
N GLN A 372 -11.42 26.80 -1.59
CA GLN A 372 -11.24 25.36 -1.53
C GLN A 372 -12.54 24.60 -1.74
N VAL A 373 -13.66 25.08 -1.19
CA VAL A 373 -15.01 24.53 -1.44
C VAL A 373 -15.35 24.57 -2.93
N SER A 374 -14.95 25.63 -3.66
CA SER A 374 -15.16 25.70 -5.11
C SER A 374 -14.48 24.58 -5.91
N ARG A 375 -13.49 23.90 -5.30
CA ARG A 375 -12.74 22.77 -5.88
C ARG A 375 -13.33 21.40 -5.53
N CYS A 376 -14.46 21.33 -4.81
CA CYS A 376 -15.07 20.05 -4.40
C CYS A 376 -15.42 19.13 -5.58
N GLY A 377 -15.64 19.68 -6.78
CA GLY A 377 -15.89 18.93 -8.02
C GLY A 377 -14.63 18.47 -8.76
N GLU A 378 -13.42 18.76 -8.28
CA GLU A 378 -12.19 18.26 -8.90
C GLU A 378 -12.13 16.72 -8.84
N ASN A 379 -11.56 16.11 -9.87
CA ASN A 379 -11.29 14.68 -9.87
C ASN A 379 -10.32 14.34 -8.72
N LEU A 380 -10.85 13.67 -7.70
CA LEU A 380 -10.09 13.30 -6.51
C LEU A 380 -8.86 12.46 -6.83
N PHE A 381 -8.93 11.54 -7.80
CA PHE A 381 -7.75 10.77 -8.21
C PHE A 381 -6.66 11.68 -8.78
N SER A 382 -7.02 12.71 -9.54
CA SER A 382 -6.08 13.70 -10.05
C SER A 382 -5.49 14.58 -8.94
N VAL A 383 -6.28 14.93 -7.91
CA VAL A 383 -5.80 15.65 -6.73
C VAL A 383 -4.79 14.81 -5.95
N LEU A 384 -5.13 13.57 -5.62
CA LEU A 384 -4.27 12.67 -4.84
C LEU A 384 -3.02 12.24 -5.62
N HIS A 385 -3.14 12.03 -6.94
CA HIS A 385 -1.97 11.79 -7.78
C HIS A 385 -1.01 12.99 -7.77
N ARG A 386 -1.52 14.23 -7.92
CA ARG A 386 -0.68 15.44 -7.81
C ARG A 386 -0.02 15.54 -6.44
N PHE A 387 -0.72 15.22 -5.36
CA PHE A 387 -0.14 15.16 -4.02
C PHE A 387 1.05 14.20 -3.98
N CYS A 388 0.89 12.96 -4.46
CA CYS A 388 1.97 11.98 -4.50
C CYS A 388 3.17 12.44 -5.33
N VAL A 389 2.94 13.04 -6.50
CA VAL A 389 4.02 13.44 -7.42
C VAL A 389 4.74 14.69 -6.95
N ASN A 390 3.99 15.74 -6.58
CA ASN A 390 4.56 17.05 -6.23
C ASN A 390 5.23 17.03 -4.85
N GLU A 391 4.62 16.32 -3.89
CA GLU A 391 5.13 16.25 -2.51
C GLU A 391 6.05 15.04 -2.29
N LYS A 392 6.46 14.33 -3.35
CA LYS A 392 7.23 13.07 -3.29
C LYS A 392 8.38 13.12 -2.29
N ILE A 393 9.19 14.18 -2.34
CA ILE A 393 10.38 14.33 -1.49
C ILE A 393 9.97 14.45 -0.01
N ILE A 394 8.99 15.29 0.31
CA ILE A 394 8.53 15.54 1.69
C ILE A 394 7.84 14.29 2.24
N ILE A 395 7.04 13.60 1.42
CA ILE A 395 6.38 12.34 1.78
C ILE A 395 7.43 11.29 2.16
N ILE A 396 8.51 11.13 1.37
CA ILE A 396 9.56 10.15 1.67
C ILE A 396 10.34 10.55 2.92
N GLN A 397 10.67 11.83 3.08
CA GLN A 397 11.45 12.33 4.22
C GLN A 397 10.68 12.28 5.55
N SER A 398 9.36 12.28 5.51
CA SER A 398 8.50 12.15 6.69
C SER A 398 8.30 10.71 7.16
N LEU A 399 8.91 9.72 6.51
CA LEU A 399 8.91 8.33 6.96
C LEU A 399 10.29 7.93 7.53
N PRO A 400 10.31 7.08 8.59
CA PRO A 400 11.54 6.63 9.24
C PRO A 400 12.38 5.69 8.37
#